data_AF-A0A8R1UJR5-F1
#
_entry.id   AF-A0A8R1UJR5-F1
#
_cell.length_a   1.000
_cell.length_b   1.000
_cell.length_c   1.000
_cell.angle_alpha   90.00
_cell.angle_beta   90.00
_cell.angle_gamma   90.00
#
_symmetry.space_group_name_H-M   'P 1'
#
loop_
_entity.id
_entity.type
_entity.pdbx_description
1 polymer ?
#
loop_
_entity_poly.entity_id
_entity_poly.type
_entity_poly.pdbx_seq_one_letter_code
_entity_poly.pdbx_strand_id
1 'polypeptide(L)'
;EFQSTVTNLNGFLVLVERGCAEECIPGCEAHGFGLFWQECTRCCNSSLCNEWDGREYYKPNESSRNIGWTLLVAVCLLQKWMK
;
A
#
# COMPACT_ATOMS: atom_id res chain seq x y z
N GLU A 1 -14.24 18.57 5.80
CA GLU A 1 -12.93 18.03 6.25
C GLU A 1 -11.88 18.24 5.15
N PHE A 2 -10.59 18.31 5.50
CA PHE A 2 -9.52 18.35 4.50
C PHE A 2 -9.18 16.92 4.05
N GLN A 3 -8.93 16.74 2.75
CA GLN A 3 -8.50 15.46 2.21
C GLN A 3 -7.31 15.61 1.26
N SER A 4 -6.55 14.52 1.17
CA SER A 4 -5.63 14.28 0.06
C SER A 4 -5.82 12.87 -0.46
N THR A 5 -5.77 12.72 -1.77
CA THR A 5 -5.86 11.43 -2.46
C THR A 5 -4.59 11.24 -3.27
N VAL A 6 -4.00 10.06 -3.21
CA VAL A 6 -2.86 9.71 -4.07
C VAL A 6 -3.17 8.51 -4.92
N THR A 7 -2.74 8.61 -6.17
CA THR A 7 -2.89 7.54 -7.15
C THR A 7 -1.54 6.92 -7.40
N ASN A 8 -1.48 5.60 -7.25
CA ASN A 8 -0.34 4.79 -7.62
C ASN A 8 -0.71 3.93 -8.82
N LEU A 9 0.20 3.86 -9.79
CA LEU A 9 0.10 2.97 -10.94
C LEU A 9 1.29 2.02 -10.92
N ASN A 10 1.04 0.72 -10.78
CA ASN A 10 2.06 -0.32 -10.66
C ASN A 10 3.10 -0.02 -9.56
N GLY A 11 2.66 0.56 -8.45
CA GLY A 11 3.52 0.92 -7.31
C GLY A 11 4.27 2.25 -7.47
N PHE A 12 4.10 2.97 -8.59
CA PHE A 12 4.65 4.31 -8.77
C PHE A 12 3.61 5.37 -8.44
N LEU A 13 3.98 6.35 -7.61
CA LEU A 13 3.17 7.54 -7.38
C LEU A 13 3.08 8.34 -8.69
N VAL A 14 1.86 8.57 -9.17
CA VAL A 14 1.62 9.31 -10.43
C VAL A 14 0.80 10.59 -10.22
N LEU A 15 0.00 10.66 -9.14
CA LEU A 15 -0.87 11.79 -8.87
C LEU A 15 -1.06 12.02 -7.38
N VAL A 16 -1.15 13.31 -7.01
CA VAL A 16 -1.54 13.78 -5.67
C VAL A 16 -2.59 14.86 -5.83
N GLU A 17 -3.80 14.60 -5.34
CA GLU A 17 -4.91 15.54 -5.32
C GLU A 17 -5.17 16.00 -3.88
N ARG A 18 -5.52 17.28 -3.73
CA ARG A 18 -5.79 17.90 -2.43
C ARG A 18 -7.07 18.72 -2.52
N GLY A 19 -7.90 18.61 -1.50
CA GLY A 19 -9.14 19.35 -1.45
C GLY A 19 -9.81 19.31 -0.08
N CYS A 20 -11.06 19.75 -0.07
CA CYS A 20 -11.95 19.63 1.07
C CYS A 20 -13.18 18.83 0.62
N ALA A 21 -13.66 17.93 1.48
CA ALA A 21 -14.89 17.18 1.25
C ALA A 21 -15.87 17.38 2.40
N GLU A 22 -17.17 17.27 2.12
CA GLU A 22 -18.19 17.28 3.17
C GLU A 22 -18.08 16.04 4.06
N GLU A 23 -17.87 14.88 3.44
CA GLU A 23 -17.60 13.60 4.09
C GLU A 23 -16.28 13.04 3.56
N CYS A 24 -15.36 12.67 4.45
CA CYS A 24 -14.08 12.08 4.07
C CYS A 24 -13.95 10.66 4.63
N ILE A 25 -13.84 9.68 3.73
CA ILE A 25 -13.64 8.27 4.09
C ILE A 25 -12.17 7.91 3.81
N PRO A 26 -11.35 7.70 4.86
CA PRO A 26 -9.97 7.31 4.68
C PRO A 26 -9.90 5.83 4.26
N GLY A 27 -8.97 5.50 3.37
CA GLY A 27 -8.83 4.14 2.88
C GLY A 27 -8.02 4.07 1.61
N CYS A 28 -7.75 2.85 1.15
CA CYS A 28 -7.18 2.61 -0.16
C CYS A 28 -8.09 1.68 -0.95
N GLU A 29 -8.37 2.04 -2.19
CA GLU A 29 -9.09 1.21 -3.14
C GLU A 29 -8.15 0.84 -4.29
N ALA A 30 -8.11 -0.45 -4.64
CA ALA A 30 -7.30 -0.98 -5.72
C ALA A 30 -8.20 -1.54 -6.81
N HIS A 31 -7.86 -1.26 -8.06
CA HIS A 31 -8.58 -1.79 -9.22
C HIS A 31 -7.68 -1.91 -10.45
N GLY A 32 -8.18 -2.61 -11.48
CA GLY A 32 -7.52 -2.72 -12.78
C GLY A 32 -7.47 -4.15 -13.34
N PHE A 33 -7.38 -4.24 -14.67
CA PHE A 33 -7.36 -5.49 -15.44
C PHE A 33 -5.94 -5.81 -15.92
N GLY A 34 -5.02 -6.07 -14.98
CA GLY A 34 -3.60 -6.31 -15.26
C GLY A 34 -2.68 -5.08 -15.11
N LEU A 35 -3.25 -3.94 -14.76
CA LEU A 35 -2.54 -2.80 -14.18
C LEU A 35 -2.95 -2.69 -12.71
N PHE A 36 -1.98 -2.42 -11.82
CA PHE A 36 -2.27 -2.18 -10.41
C PHE A 36 -2.48 -0.69 -10.20
N TRP A 37 -3.73 -0.26 -10.35
CA TRP A 37 -4.10 1.11 -10.00
C TRP A 37 -4.61 1.11 -8.56
N GLN A 38 -4.14 2.07 -7.77
CA GLN A 38 -4.53 2.21 -6.38
C GLN A 38 -4.69 3.68 -5.98
N GLU A 39 -5.85 4.02 -5.47
CA GLU A 39 -6.12 5.31 -4.84
C GLU A 39 -6.12 5.17 -3.33
N CYS A 40 -5.44 6.08 -2.64
CA CYS A 40 -5.45 6.15 -1.19
C CYS A 40 -5.85 7.54 -0.72
N THR A 41 -6.92 7.62 0.06
CA THR A 41 -7.46 8.85 0.64
C THR A 41 -7.04 8.96 2.11
N ARG A 42 -6.55 10.15 2.49
CA ARG A 42 -6.32 10.55 3.88
C ARG A 42 -7.21 11.74 4.24
N CYS A 43 -7.76 11.69 5.45
CA CYS A 43 -8.63 12.70 6.00
C CYS A 43 -7.98 13.34 7.22
N CYS A 44 -8.15 14.65 7.38
CA CYS A 44 -7.64 15.38 8.53
C CYS A 44 -8.44 16.67 8.77
N ASN A 45 -8.33 17.24 9.98
CA ASN A 45 -9.23 18.31 10.43
C ASN A 45 -8.52 19.57 10.95
N SER A 46 -7.22 19.72 10.65
CA SER A 46 -6.46 20.96 10.93
C SER A 46 -6.16 21.71 9.64
N SER A 47 -5.93 23.02 9.71
CA SER A 47 -5.60 23.81 8.53
C SER A 47 -4.35 23.26 7.82
N LEU A 48 -4.43 23.14 6.49
CA LEU A 48 -3.32 22.70 5.61
C LEU A 48 -2.78 21.29 5.91
N CYS A 49 -3.51 20.47 6.67
CA CYS A 49 -3.05 19.13 7.06
C CYS A 49 -3.02 18.10 5.93
N ASN A 50 -3.64 18.40 4.80
CA ASN A 50 -3.69 17.54 3.61
C ASN A 50 -2.45 17.72 2.71
N GLU A 51 -1.34 18.17 3.29
CA GLU A 51 -0.06 18.21 2.60
C GLU A 51 0.44 16.78 2.27
N TRP A 52 1.20 16.67 1.18
CA TRP A 52 1.93 15.44 0.93
C TRP A 52 3.25 15.52 1.68
N ASP A 53 3.35 14.77 2.76
CA ASP A 53 4.48 14.73 3.68
C ASP A 53 5.54 13.67 3.32
N GLY A 54 5.38 12.99 2.18
CA GLY A 54 6.24 11.87 1.77
C GLY A 54 6.09 10.62 2.63
N ARG A 55 5.21 10.61 3.65
CA ARG A 55 4.89 9.40 4.40
C ARG A 55 4.07 8.49 3.50
N GLU A 56 4.40 7.21 3.47
CA GLU A 56 3.68 6.20 2.70
C GLU A 56 2.17 6.23 2.98
N TYR A 57 1.36 6.57 1.96
CA TYR A 57 -0.10 6.43 2.03
C TYR A 57 -0.52 4.95 2.03
N TYR A 58 0.37 4.09 1.54
CA TYR A 58 0.17 2.67 1.38
C TYR A 58 1.28 1.89 2.10
N LYS A 59 0.89 0.94 2.95
CA LYS A 59 1.73 -0.20 3.28
C LYS A 59 1.14 -1.41 2.56
N PRO A 60 1.87 -2.03 1.60
CA PRO A 60 1.46 -3.32 1.09
C PRO A 60 1.39 -4.31 2.24
N ASN A 61 0.34 -5.15 2.24
CA ASN A 61 0.35 -6.34 3.08
C ASN A 61 1.66 -7.11 2.77
N GLU A 62 2.53 -7.29 3.77
CA GLU A 62 3.83 -7.98 3.63
C GLU A 62 3.68 -9.50 3.37
N SER A 63 2.66 -9.93 2.65
CA SER A 63 2.28 -11.34 2.54
C SER A 63 3.18 -12.17 1.60
N SER A 64 4.17 -11.57 0.93
CA SER A 64 5.04 -12.30 -0.02
C SER A 64 6.42 -12.67 0.51
N ARG A 65 6.84 -12.19 1.70
CA ARG A 65 8.24 -12.36 2.18
C ARG A 65 8.51 -13.62 3.02
N ASN A 66 7.50 -14.45 3.31
CA ASN A 66 7.65 -15.59 4.22
C ASN A 66 7.72 -16.99 3.57
N ILE A 67 7.52 -17.08 2.24
CA ILE A 67 7.49 -18.39 1.55
C ILE A 67 8.91 -18.90 1.24
N GLY A 68 9.88 -18.01 0.97
CA GLY A 68 11.23 -18.40 0.59
C GLY A 68 12.02 -19.10 1.71
N TRP A 69 11.90 -18.62 2.95
CA TRP A 69 12.61 -19.20 4.10
C TRP A 69 12.05 -20.54 4.55
N THR A 70 10.72 -20.70 4.51
CA THR A 70 10.06 -21.95 4.91
C THR A 70 10.38 -23.09 3.95
N LEU A 71 10.45 -22.82 2.64
CA LEU A 71 10.86 -23.81 1.64
C LEU A 71 12.33 -24.23 1.79
N LEU A 72 13.24 -23.28 2.03
CA LEU A 72 14.67 -23.59 2.24
C LEU A 72 14.89 -24.48 3.46
N VAL A 73 14.25 -24.18 4.58
CA VAL A 73 14.35 -25.00 5.81
C VAL A 73 13.80 -26.41 5.57
N ALA A 74 12.67 -26.55 4.88
CA ALA A 74 12.08 -27.85 4.56
C ALA A 74 13.02 -28.71 3.68
N VAL A 75 13.64 -28.12 2.66
CA VAL A 75 14.61 -28.81 1.80
C VAL A 75 15.85 -29.27 2.60
N CYS A 76 16.39 -28.41 3.47
CA CYS A 76 17.52 -28.78 4.32
C CYS A 76 17.19 -29.91 5.29
N LEU A 77 15.99 -29.92 5.88
CA LEU A 77 15.55 -31.00 6.77
C LEU A 77 15.38 -32.33 6.02
N LEU A 78 14.81 -32.30 4.80
CA LEU A 78 14.70 -33.48 3.94
C LEU A 78 16.07 -34.03 3.54
N GLN A 79 17.03 -33.18 3.17
CA GLN A 79 18.39 -33.63 2.85
C GLN A 79 19.11 -34.27 4.04
N LYS A 80 18.82 -33.82 5.27
CA LYS A 80 19.37 -34.42 6.49
C LYS A 80 18.77 -35.79 6.81
N TRP A 81 17.53 -36.06 6.39
CA TRP A 81 16.85 -37.35 6.60
C TRP A 81 17.23 -38.42 5.58
N MET A 82 17.65 -38.03 4.37
CA MET A 82 18.06 -38.97 3.31
C MET A 82 19.54 -39.40 3.40
N LYS A 83 20.23 -39.03 4.49
CA LYS A 83 21.65 -39.31 4.73
C LYS A 83 21.80 -39.99 6.09
#